data_AF-A0A2H0QP64-F1
#
_entry.id   AF-A0A2H0QP64-F1
#
_cell.length_a   1.000
_cell.length_b   1.000
_cell.length_c   1.000
_cell.angle_alpha   90.00
_cell.angle_beta   90.00
_cell.angle_gamma   90.00
#
_symmetry.space_group_name_H-M   'P 1'
#
loop_
_entity.id
_entity.type
_entity.pdbx_description
1 polymer ?
#
loop_
_entity_poly.entity_id
_entity_poly.type
_entity_poly.pdbx_seq_one_letter_code
_entity_poly.pdbx_strand_id
1 'polypeptide(L)'
;MKKIFILLFLVFTNFAQAYSVFTVGNDRWNANVTSHIFAIGYGGEVGLQFLETSMARIRKIQEEYPQDQIVVFWALNSSYQSDRNVLRNVGVNILEANDQSLTDTAIYKYTQALKSIRSFHMVGHSSALYGFGLQKGSRLKVDATKMGHLKNRLTKDAVIVLHGCNTGFYMAPQLSQLLSVPVLGSMTSTDFQNVFEDQEWYHNNPGQYPSTGSWSSSNSISFRSRVSCSSMGCSRMKPNNHPYVGGWGQYFTGLAFYKSFCNFKLSSKGEERCRLGLQQMLRTWPSVQSNNFANTDTYRETVLDFLCPRLAGHSVSQKCRNVLNGTRESFFFGKQMRCHLSGCEFQAIQTQGGNVTFDSPDYGNETLLKEYQLYMGFLQRR
;
A
#
# COMPACT_ATOMS: atom_id res chain seq x y z
N MET A 1 -15.44 56.82 -37.62
CA MET A 1 -15.14 56.39 -36.24
C MET A 1 -15.42 54.89 -36.11
N LYS A 2 -14.40 54.03 -36.22
CA LYS A 2 -14.53 52.58 -35.97
C LYS A 2 -13.94 52.28 -34.59
N LYS A 3 -14.80 51.91 -33.63
CA LYS A 3 -14.36 51.45 -32.30
C LYS A 3 -13.99 49.98 -32.41
N ILE A 4 -12.70 49.68 -32.29
CA ILE A 4 -12.17 48.32 -32.13
C ILE A 4 -12.40 47.92 -30.68
N PHE A 5 -13.30 46.96 -30.44
CA PHE A 5 -13.44 46.29 -29.16
C PHE A 5 -12.43 45.14 -29.12
N ILE A 6 -11.31 45.34 -28.42
CA ILE A 6 -10.39 44.25 -28.06
C ILE A 6 -11.03 43.55 -26.87
N LEU A 7 -11.65 42.40 -27.12
CA LEU A 7 -12.08 41.48 -26.07
C LEU A 7 -10.81 40.78 -25.54
N LEU A 8 -10.25 41.30 -24.44
CA LEU A 8 -9.26 40.58 -23.66
C LEU A 8 -9.96 39.35 -23.05
N PHE A 9 -9.84 38.20 -23.71
CA PHE A 9 -10.03 36.91 -23.07
C PHE A 9 -8.90 36.77 -22.03
N LEU A 10 -9.15 37.24 -20.81
CA LEU A 10 -8.44 36.77 -19.62
C LEU A 10 -8.83 35.31 -19.45
N VAL A 11 -8.14 34.44 -20.18
CA VAL A 11 -8.06 33.02 -19.85
C VAL A 11 -7.32 32.97 -18.52
N PHE A 12 -8.05 33.03 -17.42
CA PHE A 12 -7.56 32.58 -16.12
C PHE A 12 -7.31 31.08 -16.26
N THR A 13 -6.14 30.71 -16.78
CA THR A 13 -5.57 29.39 -16.58
C THR A 13 -5.29 29.28 -15.09
N ASN A 14 -6.30 28.89 -14.32
CA ASN A 14 -6.08 28.30 -13.02
C ASN A 14 -5.24 27.05 -13.28
N PHE A 15 -3.92 27.20 -13.20
CA PHE A 15 -3.00 26.07 -13.13
C PHE A 15 -3.36 25.33 -11.84
N ALA A 16 -4.27 24.36 -11.96
CA ALA A 16 -4.61 23.48 -10.87
C ALA A 16 -3.34 22.73 -10.51
N GLN A 17 -2.80 23.00 -9.32
CA GLN A 17 -1.63 22.28 -8.88
C GLN A 17 -1.93 20.78 -8.84
N ALA A 18 -1.02 19.95 -9.31
CA ALA A 18 -1.29 18.54 -9.53
C ALA A 18 -0.68 17.64 -8.44
N TYR A 19 0.43 18.02 -7.79
CA TYR A 19 0.96 17.28 -6.64
C TYR A 19 1.72 18.16 -5.64
N SER A 20 1.92 17.63 -4.43
CA SER A 20 2.81 18.19 -3.40
C SER A 20 3.86 17.18 -2.95
N VAL A 21 5.03 17.69 -2.57
CA VAL A 21 6.09 16.92 -1.90
C VAL A 21 6.24 17.45 -0.48
N PHE A 22 6.19 16.58 0.52
CA PHE A 22 6.30 16.97 1.92
C PHE A 22 7.04 15.95 2.78
N THR A 23 7.53 16.42 3.93
CA THR A 23 8.13 15.58 4.98
C THR A 23 7.27 15.57 6.23
N VAL A 24 7.40 14.49 7.01
CA VAL A 24 6.70 14.33 8.28
C VAL A 24 7.74 14.23 9.41
N GLY A 25 7.62 15.09 10.43
CA GLY A 25 8.52 15.15 11.60
C GLY A 25 9.83 15.92 11.41
N ASN A 26 10.36 16.00 10.18
CA ASN A 26 11.56 16.79 9.87
C ASN A 26 11.21 18.04 9.06
N ASP A 27 11.82 19.17 9.41
CA ASP A 27 11.61 20.46 8.72
C ASP A 27 12.41 20.59 7.42
N ARG A 28 13.38 19.69 7.21
CA ARG A 28 14.26 19.70 6.04
C ARG A 28 14.50 18.30 5.51
N TRP A 29 14.58 18.20 4.19
CA TRP A 29 15.04 17.01 3.49
C TRP A 29 16.57 16.91 3.56
N ASN A 30 17.10 15.70 3.82
CA ASN A 30 18.55 15.45 3.84
C ASN A 30 18.90 14.15 3.10
N ALA A 31 19.61 14.26 1.98
CA ALA A 31 20.02 13.12 1.14
C ALA A 31 20.81 12.01 1.86
N ASN A 32 21.46 12.32 2.99
CA ASN A 32 22.28 11.39 3.76
C ASN A 32 21.50 10.61 4.84
N VAL A 33 20.24 10.99 5.11
CA VAL A 33 19.39 10.31 6.09
C VAL A 33 18.62 9.18 5.40
N THR A 34 18.51 8.03 6.07
CA THR A 34 17.72 6.90 5.57
C THR A 34 16.26 7.30 5.42
N SER A 35 15.66 6.97 4.27
CA SER A 35 14.37 7.49 3.87
C SER A 35 13.30 6.41 3.72
N HIS A 36 12.08 6.78 4.10
CA HIS A 36 10.85 6.09 3.72
C HIS A 36 10.10 6.94 2.70
N ILE A 37 9.80 6.35 1.54
CA ILE A 37 9.16 7.04 0.43
C ILE A 37 7.71 6.61 0.30
N PHE A 38 6.81 7.57 0.12
CA PHE A 38 5.41 7.34 -0.22
C PHE A 38 5.09 8.05 -1.54
N ALA A 39 4.62 7.30 -2.53
CA ALA A 39 4.01 7.84 -3.75
C ALA A 39 2.50 7.58 -3.68
N ILE A 40 1.77 8.62 -3.33
CA ILE A 40 0.32 8.60 -3.14
C ILE A 40 -0.32 9.16 -4.41
N GLY A 41 -0.98 8.28 -5.16
CA GLY A 41 -1.64 8.61 -6.41
C GLY A 41 -2.94 9.39 -6.22
N TYR A 42 -3.45 9.91 -7.33
CA TYR A 42 -4.70 10.64 -7.38
C TYR A 42 -5.87 9.78 -6.85
N GLY A 43 -6.64 10.32 -5.91
CA GLY A 43 -7.73 9.64 -5.23
C GLY A 43 -9.08 9.72 -5.93
N GLY A 44 -9.34 10.74 -6.76
CA GLY A 44 -10.58 10.84 -7.53
C GLY A 44 -11.83 10.56 -6.69
N GLU A 45 -12.49 9.44 -6.98
CA GLU A 45 -13.70 8.96 -6.31
C GLU A 45 -13.53 8.58 -4.83
N VAL A 46 -12.32 8.23 -4.38
CA VAL A 46 -12.06 7.85 -2.98
C VAL A 46 -11.58 9.01 -2.12
N GLY A 47 -11.42 10.21 -2.72
CA GLY A 47 -11.02 11.42 -2.01
C GLY A 47 -9.70 11.25 -1.23
N LEU A 48 -9.70 11.61 0.05
CA LEU A 48 -8.50 11.61 0.91
C LEU A 48 -8.07 10.23 1.41
N GLN A 49 -8.83 9.16 1.14
CA GLN A 49 -8.60 7.85 1.77
C GLN A 49 -7.19 7.26 1.51
N PHE A 50 -6.60 7.52 0.33
CA PHE A 50 -5.21 7.12 0.05
C PHE A 50 -4.20 7.89 0.92
N LEU A 51 -4.43 9.19 1.14
CA LEU A 51 -3.60 9.99 2.05
C LEU A 51 -3.79 9.50 3.49
N GLU A 52 -5.03 9.27 3.91
CA GLU A 52 -5.35 8.84 5.27
C GLU A 52 -4.68 7.51 5.64
N THR A 53 -4.81 6.50 4.76
CA THR A 53 -4.12 5.21 4.90
C THR A 53 -2.60 5.38 4.95
N SER A 54 -2.05 6.25 4.11
CA SER A 54 -0.61 6.50 4.08
C SER A 54 -0.13 7.14 5.37
N MET A 55 -0.88 8.11 5.91
CA MET A 55 -0.53 8.81 7.14
C MET A 55 -0.53 7.89 8.37
N ALA A 56 -1.47 6.95 8.47
CA ALA A 56 -1.44 5.97 9.56
C ALA A 56 -0.16 5.10 9.52
N ARG A 57 0.25 4.65 8.32
CA ARG A 57 1.50 3.92 8.10
C ARG A 57 2.73 4.79 8.42
N ILE A 58 2.74 6.03 7.95
CA ILE A 58 3.79 7.03 8.20
C ILE A 58 3.99 7.24 9.70
N ARG A 59 2.91 7.44 10.45
CA ARG A 59 2.97 7.58 11.91
C ARG A 59 3.58 6.34 12.56
N LYS A 60 3.23 5.15 12.07
CA LYS A 60 3.82 3.90 12.57
C LYS A 60 5.31 3.82 12.26
N ILE A 61 5.74 4.28 11.09
CA ILE A 61 7.16 4.40 10.74
C ILE A 61 7.87 5.38 11.69
N GLN A 62 7.27 6.52 12.04
CA GLN A 62 7.88 7.47 12.98
C GLN A 62 8.09 6.88 14.38
N GLU A 63 7.18 6.02 14.87
CA GLU A 63 7.35 5.33 16.15
C GLU A 63 8.50 4.32 16.13
N GLU A 64 8.67 3.60 15.02
CA GLU A 64 9.64 2.51 14.88
C GLU A 64 11.02 3.01 14.43
N TYR A 65 11.07 4.11 13.67
CA TYR A 65 12.28 4.68 13.06
C TYR A 65 12.31 6.21 13.21
N PRO A 66 12.36 6.74 14.44
CA PRO A 66 12.31 8.20 14.68
C PRO A 66 13.49 8.97 14.08
N GLN A 67 14.62 8.30 13.82
CA GLN A 67 15.80 8.90 13.19
C GLN A 67 15.75 8.92 11.65
N ASP A 68 14.80 8.19 11.03
CA ASP A 68 14.68 8.14 9.59
C ASP A 68 13.80 9.30 9.09
N GLN A 69 14.02 9.74 7.85
CA GLN A 69 13.16 10.74 7.23
C GLN A 69 12.03 10.08 6.44
N ILE A 70 10.89 10.77 6.35
CA ILE A 70 9.73 10.31 5.58
C ILE A 70 9.41 11.37 4.55
N VAL A 71 9.25 10.94 3.30
CA VAL A 71 9.07 11.84 2.17
C VAL A 71 7.91 11.33 1.35
N VAL A 72 6.95 12.22 1.13
CA VAL A 72 5.68 11.89 0.52
C VAL A 72 5.50 12.72 -0.74
N PHE A 73 5.21 12.04 -1.84
CA PHE A 73 4.66 12.60 -3.07
C PHE A 73 3.16 12.34 -3.02
N TRP A 74 2.35 13.38 -3.08
CA TRP A 74 0.90 13.23 -3.06
C TRP A 74 0.27 13.99 -4.22
N ALA A 75 -0.36 13.26 -5.12
CA ALA A 75 -1.20 13.81 -6.17
C ALA A 75 -2.46 14.45 -5.56
N LEU A 76 -2.65 15.74 -5.84
CA LEU A 76 -3.72 16.55 -5.29
C LEU A 76 -5.08 16.04 -5.77
N ASN A 77 -6.04 16.02 -4.85
CA ASN A 77 -7.39 15.49 -5.08
C ASN A 77 -8.37 16.57 -5.50
N SER A 78 -8.22 17.76 -4.93
CA SER A 78 -9.20 18.83 -5.04
C SER A 78 -8.57 20.10 -5.61
N SER A 79 -8.81 21.26 -4.98
CA SER A 79 -8.09 22.48 -5.28
C SER A 79 -6.85 22.60 -4.40
N TYR A 80 -5.84 23.32 -4.90
CA TYR A 80 -4.61 23.58 -4.16
C TYR A 80 -4.84 24.11 -2.74
N GLN A 81 -5.76 25.08 -2.58
CA GLN A 81 -6.00 25.70 -1.29
C GLN A 81 -6.62 24.73 -0.27
N SER A 82 -7.54 23.89 -0.73
CA SER A 82 -8.16 22.85 0.09
C SER A 82 -7.12 21.82 0.52
N ASP A 83 -6.33 21.30 -0.41
CA ASP A 83 -5.34 20.27 -0.11
C ASP A 83 -4.18 20.83 0.76
N ARG A 84 -3.80 22.09 0.60
CA ARG A 84 -2.86 22.77 1.53
C ARG A 84 -3.41 22.87 2.94
N ASN A 85 -4.70 23.13 3.11
CA ASN A 85 -5.32 23.17 4.43
C ASN A 85 -5.32 21.77 5.06
N VAL A 86 -5.57 20.72 4.27
CA VAL A 86 -5.41 19.32 4.72
C VAL A 86 -3.99 19.08 5.25
N LEU A 87 -2.95 19.42 4.47
CA LEU A 87 -1.55 19.24 4.87
C LEU A 87 -1.17 20.05 6.12
N ARG A 88 -1.65 21.29 6.25
CA ARG A 88 -1.45 22.10 7.45
C ARG A 88 -2.08 21.47 8.69
N ASN A 89 -3.30 20.95 8.56
CA ASN A 89 -4.03 20.33 9.67
C ASN A 89 -3.35 19.05 10.18
N VAL A 90 -2.69 18.30 9.31
CA VAL A 90 -1.93 17.11 9.72
C VAL A 90 -0.50 17.40 10.18
N GLY A 91 -0.07 18.67 10.11
CA GLY A 91 1.21 19.13 10.65
C GLY A 91 2.43 18.67 9.84
N VAL A 92 2.34 18.67 8.51
CA VAL A 92 3.49 18.29 7.65
C VAL A 92 4.22 19.50 7.08
N ASN A 93 5.48 19.29 6.71
CA ASN A 93 6.34 20.31 6.13
C ASN A 93 6.34 20.18 4.60
N ILE A 94 5.70 21.13 3.91
CA ILE A 94 5.62 21.14 2.44
C ILE A 94 6.96 21.62 1.87
N LEU A 95 7.62 20.75 1.10
CA LEU A 95 8.89 21.04 0.43
C LEU A 95 8.67 21.68 -0.95
N GLU A 96 7.74 21.12 -1.72
CA GLU A 96 7.42 21.57 -3.07
C GLU A 96 5.91 21.43 -3.31
N ALA A 97 5.35 22.38 -4.06
CA ALA A 97 4.03 22.24 -4.64
C ALA A 97 4.17 22.49 -6.15
N ASN A 98 3.64 21.59 -6.97
CA ASN A 98 3.91 21.55 -8.40
C ASN A 98 2.61 21.53 -9.20
N ASP A 99 2.59 22.26 -10.31
CA ASP A 99 1.46 22.38 -11.21
C ASP A 99 1.42 21.35 -12.35
N GLN A 100 2.50 20.61 -12.53
CA GLN A 100 2.59 19.51 -13.48
C GLN A 100 2.18 18.20 -12.82
N SER A 101 1.52 17.33 -13.59
CA SER A 101 1.10 16.00 -13.15
C SER A 101 2.21 15.21 -12.46
N LEU A 102 1.87 14.47 -11.40
CA LEU A 102 2.80 13.51 -10.82
C LEU A 102 3.16 12.43 -11.84
N THR A 103 4.44 12.33 -12.16
CA THR A 103 5.00 11.36 -13.11
C THR A 103 6.07 10.49 -12.46
N ASP A 104 6.41 9.38 -13.10
CA ASP A 104 7.54 8.55 -12.71
C ASP A 104 8.87 9.33 -12.74
N THR A 105 9.02 10.26 -13.70
CA THR A 105 10.18 11.17 -13.79
C THR A 105 10.28 12.10 -12.58
N ALA A 106 9.17 12.63 -12.07
CA ALA A 106 9.17 13.47 -10.87
C ALA A 106 9.69 12.67 -9.65
N ILE A 107 9.17 11.46 -9.46
CA ILE A 107 9.62 10.56 -8.38
C ILE A 107 11.09 10.16 -8.56
N TYR A 108 11.50 9.86 -9.79
CA TYR A 108 12.89 9.53 -10.14
C TYR A 108 13.86 10.64 -9.70
N LYS A 109 13.57 11.89 -10.07
CA LYS A 109 14.43 13.06 -9.76
C LYS A 109 14.74 13.16 -8.28
N TYR A 110 13.73 12.99 -7.43
CA TYR A 110 13.89 13.06 -5.98
C TYR A 110 14.62 11.85 -5.41
N THR A 111 14.22 10.64 -5.82
CA THR A 111 14.82 9.41 -5.30
C THR A 111 16.26 9.22 -5.75
N GLN A 112 16.67 9.82 -6.88
CA GLN A 112 18.05 9.81 -7.35
C GLN A 112 19.00 10.54 -6.39
N ALA A 113 18.53 11.60 -5.72
CA ALA A 113 19.33 12.36 -4.76
C ALA A 113 19.56 11.62 -3.44
N LEU A 114 18.74 10.61 -3.11
CA LEU A 114 18.85 9.86 -1.87
C LEU A 114 19.98 8.84 -1.90
N LYS A 115 20.67 8.71 -0.76
CA LYS A 115 21.72 7.69 -0.57
C LYS A 115 21.20 6.40 0.05
N SER A 116 20.10 6.46 0.81
CA SER A 116 19.58 5.32 1.58
C SER A 116 18.05 5.35 1.64
N ILE A 117 17.40 4.27 1.20
CA ILE A 117 15.94 4.07 1.17
C ILE A 117 15.62 2.75 1.87
N ARG A 118 14.85 2.80 2.96
CA ARG A 118 14.40 1.63 3.73
C ARG A 118 13.02 1.14 3.32
N SER A 119 12.12 2.02 2.87
CA SER A 119 10.90 1.54 2.22
C SER A 119 10.40 2.46 1.13
N PHE A 120 9.68 1.86 0.19
CA PHE A 120 8.94 2.56 -0.84
C PHE A 120 7.49 2.05 -0.85
N HIS A 121 6.55 2.91 -0.53
CA HIS A 121 5.13 2.65 -0.58
C HIS A 121 4.50 3.35 -1.78
N MET A 122 3.70 2.62 -2.53
CA MET A 122 2.82 3.20 -3.55
C MET A 122 1.39 3.01 -3.10
N VAL A 123 0.60 4.08 -3.02
CA VAL A 123 -0.79 4.05 -2.51
C VAL A 123 -1.72 4.74 -3.49
N GLY A 124 -2.71 4.01 -4.04
CA GLY A 124 -3.49 4.53 -5.17
C GLY A 124 -4.18 3.48 -6.02
N HIS A 125 -4.84 3.95 -7.08
CA HIS A 125 -5.47 3.07 -8.06
C HIS A 125 -4.44 2.27 -8.84
N SER A 126 -4.76 1.02 -9.12
CA SER A 126 -3.92 0.12 -9.88
C SER A 126 -4.77 -0.86 -10.68
N SER A 127 -4.20 -1.39 -11.75
CA SER A 127 -4.70 -2.59 -12.40
C SER A 127 -3.52 -3.50 -12.76
N ALA A 128 -3.78 -4.78 -12.95
CA ALA A 128 -2.73 -5.73 -13.27
C ALA A 128 -1.97 -5.38 -14.57
N LEU A 129 -2.69 -4.95 -15.61
CA LEU A 129 -2.12 -4.74 -16.95
C LEU A 129 -1.58 -3.33 -17.18
N TYR A 130 -2.17 -2.32 -16.54
CA TYR A 130 -1.83 -0.92 -16.81
C TYR A 130 -0.93 -0.30 -15.74
N GLY A 131 -0.64 -1.05 -14.67
CA GLY A 131 0.22 -0.60 -13.58
C GLY A 131 -0.46 0.44 -12.68
N PHE A 132 0.37 1.18 -11.95
CA PHE A 132 -0.06 2.02 -10.85
C PHE A 132 -0.36 3.45 -11.30
N GLY A 133 -1.54 3.98 -10.95
CA GLY A 133 -1.91 5.37 -11.26
C GLY A 133 -1.18 6.37 -10.35
N LEU A 134 -0.52 7.35 -10.95
CA LEU A 134 0.11 8.46 -10.22
C LEU A 134 -0.79 9.71 -10.26
N GLN A 135 -1.26 10.06 -11.44
CA GLN A 135 -2.22 11.14 -11.70
C GLN A 135 -3.20 10.67 -12.77
N LYS A 136 -4.29 11.41 -13.00
CA LYS A 136 -5.14 11.22 -14.19
C LYS A 136 -4.28 11.21 -15.47
N GLY A 137 -4.28 10.10 -16.18
CA GLY A 137 -3.49 9.89 -17.41
C GLY A 137 -2.01 9.54 -17.21
N SER A 138 -1.50 9.55 -15.97
CA SER A 138 -0.11 9.22 -15.64
C SER A 138 -0.06 7.93 -14.82
N ARG A 139 0.76 6.96 -15.28
CA ARG A 139 0.93 5.68 -14.59
C ARG A 139 2.40 5.33 -14.45
N LEU A 140 2.77 4.74 -13.32
CA LEU A 140 4.07 4.12 -13.13
C LEU A 140 4.05 2.72 -13.75
N LYS A 141 5.00 2.48 -14.66
CA LYS A 141 5.30 1.17 -15.22
C LYS A 141 6.62 0.68 -14.63
N VAL A 142 6.80 -0.64 -14.54
CA VAL A 142 8.08 -1.21 -14.16
C VAL A 142 9.06 -1.03 -15.32
N ASP A 143 9.98 -0.09 -15.16
CA ASP A 143 10.95 0.29 -16.19
C ASP A 143 12.36 0.18 -15.60
N ALA A 144 13.24 -0.59 -16.24
CA ALA A 144 14.59 -0.83 -15.74
C ALA A 144 15.47 0.44 -15.75
N THR A 145 15.25 1.35 -16.70
CA THR A 145 16.00 2.60 -16.83
C THR A 145 15.61 3.58 -15.73
N LYS A 146 14.31 3.71 -15.45
CA LYS A 146 13.78 4.67 -14.49
C LYS A 146 13.73 4.16 -13.05
N MET A 147 13.53 2.87 -12.83
CA MET A 147 13.43 2.31 -11.46
C MET A 147 14.73 1.62 -11.03
N GLY A 148 15.54 1.12 -11.97
CA GLY A 148 16.75 0.35 -11.66
C GLY A 148 17.77 1.10 -10.81
N HIS A 149 17.81 2.44 -10.86
CA HIS A 149 18.69 3.26 -10.02
C HIS A 149 18.41 3.10 -8.52
N LEU A 150 17.17 2.74 -8.15
CA LEU A 150 16.79 2.52 -6.76
C LEU A 150 17.57 1.36 -6.14
N LYS A 151 17.94 0.34 -6.93
CA LYS A 151 18.61 -0.88 -6.46
C LYS A 151 19.81 -0.58 -5.56
N ASN A 152 20.63 0.40 -5.93
CA ASN A 152 21.86 0.76 -5.20
C ASN A 152 21.62 1.71 -4.01
N ARG A 153 20.38 2.17 -3.82
CA ARG A 153 19.95 3.06 -2.73
C ARG A 153 19.16 2.32 -1.67
N LEU A 154 18.66 1.12 -1.99
CA LEU A 154 17.85 0.31 -1.09
C LEU A 154 18.73 -0.34 -0.02
N THR A 155 18.37 -0.13 1.25
CA THR A 155 19.04 -0.75 2.40
C THR A 155 18.91 -2.28 2.39
N LYS A 156 19.68 -2.96 3.26
CA LYS A 156 19.64 -4.42 3.40
C LYS A 156 18.27 -4.93 3.84
N ASP A 157 17.56 -4.15 4.64
CA ASP A 157 16.21 -4.41 5.15
C ASP A 157 15.12 -3.70 4.34
N ALA A 158 15.43 -3.26 3.11
CA ALA A 158 14.48 -2.51 2.31
C ALA A 158 13.29 -3.34 1.83
N VAL A 159 12.13 -2.70 1.72
CA VAL A 159 10.89 -3.31 1.22
C VAL A 159 10.08 -2.34 0.38
N ILE A 160 9.35 -2.87 -0.60
CA ILE A 160 8.38 -2.11 -1.39
C ILE A 160 6.99 -2.66 -1.14
N VAL A 161 6.01 -1.77 -0.96
CA VAL A 161 4.61 -2.17 -0.75
C VAL A 161 3.73 -1.43 -1.74
N LEU A 162 3.00 -2.22 -2.54
CA LEU A 162 2.06 -1.71 -3.55
C LEU A 162 0.64 -1.82 -3.00
N HIS A 163 0.19 -0.71 -2.42
CA HIS A 163 -1.17 -0.54 -1.93
C HIS A 163 -2.05 -0.10 -3.10
N GLY A 164 -2.57 -1.08 -3.85
CA GLY A 164 -3.53 -0.85 -4.92
C GLY A 164 -4.00 -2.17 -5.52
N CYS A 165 -5.15 -2.15 -6.20
CA CYS A 165 -5.79 -3.34 -6.76
C CYS A 165 -4.87 -4.11 -7.72
N ASN A 166 -4.80 -5.43 -7.56
CA ASN A 166 -4.19 -6.37 -8.51
C ASN A 166 -2.70 -6.13 -8.83
N THR A 167 -1.98 -5.44 -7.95
CA THR A 167 -0.55 -5.13 -8.11
C THR A 167 0.35 -6.37 -8.07
N GLY A 168 -0.12 -7.47 -7.47
CA GLY A 168 0.63 -8.71 -7.30
C GLY A 168 0.73 -9.59 -8.55
N PHE A 169 -0.12 -9.39 -9.56
CA PHE A 169 -0.13 -10.25 -10.75
C PHE A 169 1.14 -10.11 -11.60
N TYR A 170 1.59 -8.87 -11.84
CA TYR A 170 2.77 -8.60 -12.67
C TYR A 170 3.74 -7.61 -12.00
N MET A 171 3.23 -6.49 -11.49
CA MET A 171 4.08 -5.38 -11.05
C MET A 171 4.96 -5.75 -9.84
N ALA A 172 4.40 -6.38 -8.80
CA ALA A 172 5.16 -6.76 -7.61
C ALA A 172 6.31 -7.75 -7.90
N PRO A 173 6.08 -8.90 -8.57
CA PRO A 173 7.17 -9.83 -8.88
C PRO A 173 8.22 -9.22 -9.82
N GLN A 174 7.83 -8.36 -10.76
CA GLN A 174 8.78 -7.66 -11.65
C GLN A 174 9.65 -6.66 -10.89
N LEU A 175 9.07 -5.84 -9.99
CA LEU A 175 9.84 -4.92 -9.16
C LEU A 175 10.79 -5.66 -8.21
N SER A 176 10.33 -6.79 -7.65
CA SER A 176 11.17 -7.61 -6.78
C SER A 176 12.40 -8.15 -7.52
N GLN A 177 12.21 -8.58 -8.76
CA GLN A 177 13.31 -9.03 -9.62
C GLN A 177 14.26 -7.90 -9.98
N LEU A 178 13.71 -6.78 -10.46
CA LEU A 178 14.50 -5.62 -10.89
C LEU A 178 15.36 -5.06 -9.76
N LEU A 179 14.76 -4.87 -8.58
CA LEU A 179 15.36 -4.15 -7.46
C LEU A 179 16.00 -5.05 -6.42
N SER A 180 15.80 -6.36 -6.52
CA SER A 180 16.36 -7.37 -5.60
C SER A 180 16.01 -7.09 -4.13
N VAL A 181 14.75 -6.71 -3.89
CA VAL A 181 14.14 -6.50 -2.58
C VAL A 181 12.78 -7.18 -2.51
N PRO A 182 12.27 -7.54 -1.32
CA PRO A 182 10.90 -7.99 -1.19
C PRO A 182 9.91 -6.90 -1.65
N VAL A 183 8.90 -7.33 -2.40
CA VAL A 183 7.80 -6.47 -2.85
C VAL A 183 6.48 -7.12 -2.52
N LEU A 184 5.56 -6.37 -1.95
CA LEU A 184 4.22 -6.84 -1.61
C LEU A 184 3.19 -6.24 -2.56
N GLY A 185 2.23 -7.05 -2.99
CA GLY A 185 1.12 -6.61 -3.84
C GLY A 185 -0.15 -7.43 -3.60
N SER A 186 -1.31 -6.87 -3.95
CA SER A 186 -2.59 -7.55 -3.82
C SER A 186 -2.93 -8.36 -5.07
N MET A 187 -3.65 -9.46 -4.90
CA MET A 187 -4.19 -10.29 -5.99
C MET A 187 -5.70 -10.09 -6.18
N THR A 188 -6.26 -9.04 -5.56
CA THR A 188 -7.68 -8.66 -5.60
C THR A 188 -7.81 -7.14 -5.60
N SER A 189 -9.05 -6.64 -5.57
CA SER A 189 -9.33 -5.27 -5.13
C SER A 189 -8.69 -5.01 -3.77
N THR A 190 -8.33 -3.76 -3.52
CA THR A 190 -7.95 -3.29 -2.17
C THR A 190 -8.95 -2.26 -1.72
N ASP A 191 -9.19 -2.22 -0.41
CA ASP A 191 -10.19 -1.35 0.16
C ASP A 191 -9.78 -0.87 1.55
N PHE A 192 -10.44 0.18 2.00
CA PHE A 192 -10.07 0.91 3.20
C PHE A 192 -10.71 0.27 4.42
N GLN A 193 -9.93 0.17 5.48
CA GLN A 193 -10.38 -0.23 6.79
C GLN A 193 -10.18 0.91 7.76
N ASN A 194 -11.16 1.10 8.64
CA ASN A 194 -11.09 2.07 9.72
C ASN A 194 -11.23 1.40 11.08
N VAL A 195 -10.70 2.04 12.11
CA VAL A 195 -10.83 1.58 13.50
C VAL A 195 -12.25 1.86 14.00
N PHE A 196 -12.88 0.85 14.58
CA PHE A 196 -14.21 0.94 15.18
C PHE A 196 -14.09 1.06 16.71
N GLU A 197 -15.17 1.47 17.39
CA GLU A 197 -15.15 1.72 18.85
C GLU A 197 -14.75 0.50 19.68
N ASP A 198 -15.04 -0.71 19.18
CA ASP A 198 -14.65 -2.00 19.76
C ASP A 198 -13.15 -2.32 19.63
N GLN A 199 -12.36 -1.37 19.14
CA GLN A 199 -10.91 -1.50 18.97
C GLN A 199 -10.52 -2.56 17.94
N GLU A 200 -11.35 -2.76 16.92
CA GLU A 200 -11.05 -3.61 15.76
C GLU A 200 -11.03 -2.80 14.46
N TRP A 201 -10.45 -3.40 13.42
CA TRP A 201 -10.40 -2.82 12.07
C TRP A 201 -11.45 -3.46 11.17
N TYR A 202 -12.28 -2.64 10.53
CA TYR A 202 -13.30 -3.11 9.58
C TYR A 202 -13.23 -2.34 8.27
N HIS A 203 -13.58 -3.00 7.16
CA HIS A 203 -13.76 -2.28 5.89
C HIS A 203 -14.87 -1.25 6.03
N ASN A 204 -14.70 -0.07 5.43
CA ASN A 204 -15.62 1.06 5.57
C ASN A 204 -16.82 1.02 4.62
N ASN A 205 -16.99 -0.06 3.84
CA ASN A 205 -18.16 -0.25 3.00
C ASN A 205 -19.36 -0.78 3.78
N PRO A 206 -20.60 -0.36 3.45
CA PRO A 206 -21.81 -0.90 4.04
C PRO A 206 -21.84 -2.43 4.01
N GLY A 207 -22.19 -3.04 5.15
CA GLY A 207 -22.24 -4.50 5.30
C GLY A 207 -20.90 -5.17 5.63
N GLN A 208 -19.79 -4.41 5.71
CA GLN A 208 -18.46 -4.95 6.06
C GLN A 208 -17.93 -4.50 7.43
N TYR A 209 -18.75 -3.79 8.21
CA TYR A 209 -18.53 -3.44 9.61
C TYR A 209 -19.81 -3.76 10.44
N PRO A 210 -19.73 -3.87 11.78
CA PRO A 210 -20.88 -4.16 12.63
C PRO A 210 -22.03 -3.16 12.42
N SER A 211 -23.28 -3.63 12.43
CA SER A 211 -24.45 -2.77 12.23
C SER A 211 -24.75 -1.84 13.43
N THR A 212 -24.14 -2.11 14.58
CA THR A 212 -24.22 -1.32 15.81
C THR A 212 -22.84 -0.82 16.22
N GLY A 213 -22.79 0.35 16.86
CA GLY A 213 -21.54 1.04 17.24
C GLY A 213 -21.15 2.15 16.26
N SER A 214 -20.01 2.80 16.53
CA SER A 214 -19.50 3.89 15.69
C SER A 214 -18.03 3.71 15.33
N TRP A 215 -17.58 4.48 14.32
CA TRP A 215 -16.15 4.63 14.05
C TRP A 215 -15.44 5.29 15.22
N SER A 216 -14.26 4.79 15.58
CA SER A 216 -13.48 5.37 16.66
C SER A 216 -12.99 6.77 16.30
N SER A 217 -12.88 7.65 17.30
CA SER A 217 -12.22 8.97 17.17
C SER A 217 -10.70 8.92 17.36
N SER A 218 -10.17 7.75 17.73
CA SER A 218 -8.73 7.54 17.92
C SER A 218 -8.30 6.09 17.73
N ASN A 219 -7.04 5.89 17.35
CA ASN A 219 -6.40 4.60 17.29
C ASN A 219 -5.46 4.41 18.49
N SER A 220 -5.92 3.65 19.49
CA SER A 220 -5.13 3.21 20.65
C SER A 220 -4.52 1.82 20.48
N ILE A 221 -5.00 1.05 19.50
CA ILE A 221 -4.54 -0.33 19.29
C ILE A 221 -3.24 -0.39 18.51
N SER A 222 -3.06 0.36 17.43
CA SER A 222 -1.92 0.15 16.52
C SER A 222 -0.60 0.80 17.00
N PHE A 223 -0.71 1.76 17.92
CA PHE A 223 0.35 2.70 18.27
C PHE A 223 0.76 2.55 19.74
N ARG A 224 1.99 2.97 20.07
CA ARG A 224 2.46 2.97 21.48
C ARG A 224 1.75 4.05 22.29
N SER A 225 1.32 5.11 21.61
CA SER A 225 0.53 6.19 22.17
C SER A 225 -0.75 6.39 21.37
N ARG A 226 -1.82 6.84 22.02
CA ARG A 226 -3.11 7.07 21.36
C ARG A 226 -2.96 8.11 20.24
N VAL A 227 -3.32 7.74 19.01
CA VAL A 227 -3.30 8.65 17.84
C VAL A 227 -4.72 9.07 17.49
N SER A 228 -4.96 10.38 17.31
CA SER A 228 -6.29 10.87 16.91
C SER A 228 -6.60 10.56 15.45
N CYS A 229 -7.86 10.22 15.14
CA CYS A 229 -8.28 10.00 13.75
C CYS A 229 -8.29 11.28 12.92
N SER A 230 -8.47 12.46 13.53
CA SER A 230 -8.33 13.76 12.83
C SER A 230 -6.91 14.00 12.31
N SER A 231 -5.92 13.31 12.91
CA SER A 231 -4.53 13.30 12.46
C SER A 231 -4.25 12.22 11.40
N MET A 232 -5.30 11.59 10.86
CA MET A 232 -5.23 10.52 9.85
C MET A 232 -4.52 9.24 10.33
N GLY A 233 -4.70 8.87 11.61
CA GLY A 233 -4.11 7.66 12.20
C GLY A 233 -5.00 6.40 12.16
N CYS A 234 -6.22 6.49 11.62
CA CYS A 234 -7.25 5.47 11.82
C CYS A 234 -7.71 4.78 10.55
N SER A 235 -7.00 4.97 9.44
CA SER A 235 -7.28 4.31 8.17
C SER A 235 -6.12 3.41 7.77
N ARG A 236 -6.41 2.28 7.15
CA ARG A 236 -5.43 1.42 6.49
C ARG A 236 -6.07 0.80 5.25
N MET A 237 -5.28 0.22 4.35
CA MET A 237 -5.82 -0.45 3.17
C MET A 237 -5.42 -1.92 3.11
N LYS A 238 -6.40 -2.80 2.89
CA LYS A 238 -6.22 -4.26 2.79
C LYS A 238 -6.85 -4.83 1.53
N PRO A 239 -6.37 -5.98 1.02
CA PRO A 239 -7.04 -6.70 -0.06
C PRO A 239 -8.42 -7.19 0.36
N ASN A 240 -9.35 -7.23 -0.59
CA ASN A 240 -10.69 -7.75 -0.37
C ASN A 240 -10.70 -9.27 -0.36
N ASN A 241 -11.67 -9.82 0.37
CA ASN A 241 -11.87 -11.26 0.53
C ASN A 241 -12.67 -11.90 -0.62
N HIS A 242 -12.61 -11.31 -1.82
CA HIS A 242 -13.23 -11.85 -3.02
C HIS A 242 -12.39 -11.47 -4.26
N PRO A 243 -12.54 -12.22 -5.37
CA PRO A 243 -11.88 -11.88 -6.62
C PRO A 243 -12.28 -10.51 -7.17
N TYR A 244 -11.42 -9.92 -8.00
CA TYR A 244 -11.65 -8.60 -8.58
C TYR A 244 -12.70 -8.65 -9.70
N VAL A 245 -13.69 -7.76 -9.63
CA VAL A 245 -14.63 -7.49 -10.72
C VAL A 245 -14.75 -5.97 -10.85
N GLY A 246 -14.44 -5.42 -12.03
CA GLY A 246 -14.55 -3.99 -12.23
C GLY A 246 -14.14 -3.53 -13.64
N GLY A 247 -13.94 -2.22 -13.79
CA GLY A 247 -13.65 -1.60 -15.10
C GLY A 247 -12.35 -2.06 -15.77
N TRP A 248 -11.48 -2.80 -15.08
CA TRP A 248 -10.21 -3.32 -15.61
C TRP A 248 -10.22 -4.84 -15.88
N GLY A 249 -11.39 -5.46 -15.82
CA GLY A 249 -11.58 -6.88 -16.13
C GLY A 249 -12.32 -7.66 -15.05
N GLN A 250 -12.36 -8.98 -15.24
CA GLN A 250 -13.00 -9.94 -14.34
C GLN A 250 -12.00 -11.02 -13.95
N TYR A 251 -11.54 -11.01 -12.70
CA TYR A 251 -10.54 -11.96 -12.24
C TYR A 251 -11.29 -12.97 -11.38
N PHE A 252 -11.32 -14.23 -11.78
CA PHE A 252 -12.06 -15.30 -11.09
C PHE A 252 -11.26 -15.94 -9.96
N THR A 253 -10.04 -15.45 -9.74
CA THR A 253 -9.09 -15.97 -8.77
C THR A 253 -8.37 -14.83 -8.04
N GLY A 254 -7.85 -15.09 -6.85
CA GLY A 254 -7.13 -14.09 -6.06
C GLY A 254 -6.65 -14.58 -4.71
N LEU A 255 -6.27 -13.65 -3.84
CA LEU A 255 -5.85 -13.87 -2.45
C LEU A 255 -6.38 -12.73 -1.56
N ALA A 256 -6.87 -13.05 -0.36
CA ALA A 256 -7.41 -12.08 0.60
C ALA A 256 -6.35 -11.26 1.38
N PHE A 257 -5.08 -11.32 0.96
CA PHE A 257 -3.96 -10.72 1.65
C PHE A 257 -2.90 -10.25 0.65
N TYR A 258 -1.99 -9.38 1.11
CA TYR A 258 -0.88 -8.93 0.29
C TYR A 258 0.13 -10.08 0.16
N LYS A 259 0.39 -10.52 -1.07
CA LYS A 259 1.38 -11.56 -1.35
C LYS A 259 2.79 -10.98 -1.34
N SER A 260 3.70 -11.62 -0.63
CA SER A 260 5.13 -11.27 -0.65
C SER A 260 5.86 -11.91 -1.83
N PHE A 261 6.61 -11.11 -2.58
CA PHE A 261 7.47 -11.57 -3.66
C PHE A 261 8.93 -11.29 -3.30
N CYS A 262 9.78 -12.31 -3.41
CA CYS A 262 11.24 -12.22 -3.29
C CYS A 262 11.85 -12.84 -4.56
N ASN A 263 11.53 -12.24 -5.70
CA ASN A 263 11.82 -12.76 -7.04
C ASN A 263 13.26 -12.46 -7.49
N PHE A 264 14.24 -12.81 -6.66
CA PHE A 264 15.66 -12.63 -6.92
C PHE A 264 16.42 -13.84 -6.36
N LYS A 265 17.73 -13.91 -6.61
CA LYS A 265 18.53 -15.06 -6.17
C LYS A 265 18.46 -15.24 -4.65
N LEU A 266 17.77 -16.28 -4.19
CA LEU A 266 17.66 -16.68 -2.79
C LEU A 266 18.88 -17.50 -2.34
N SER A 267 20.07 -16.91 -2.44
CA SER A 267 21.23 -17.38 -1.65
C SER A 267 21.03 -17.00 -0.18
N SER A 268 21.92 -17.41 0.73
CA SER A 268 21.83 -17.02 2.15
C SER A 268 21.66 -15.50 2.35
N LYS A 269 22.35 -14.68 1.54
CA LYS A 269 22.19 -13.21 1.55
C LYS A 269 20.82 -12.76 1.01
N GLY A 270 20.32 -13.43 -0.03
CA GLY A 270 19.01 -13.14 -0.61
C GLY A 270 17.85 -13.50 0.33
N GLU A 271 17.92 -14.68 0.96
CA GLU A 271 16.97 -15.10 2.00
C GLU A 271 16.96 -14.12 3.18
N GLU A 272 18.14 -13.70 3.65
CA GLU A 272 18.24 -12.73 4.73
C GLU A 272 17.62 -11.38 4.33
N ARG A 273 17.88 -10.90 3.11
CA ARG A 273 17.30 -9.66 2.58
C ARG A 273 15.77 -9.74 2.47
N CYS A 274 15.25 -10.85 1.93
CA CYS A 274 13.81 -11.12 1.88
C CYS A 274 13.21 -11.07 3.29
N ARG A 275 13.80 -11.82 4.23
CA ARG A 275 13.36 -11.87 5.64
C ARG A 275 13.34 -10.48 6.29
N LEU A 276 14.45 -9.74 6.21
CA LEU A 276 14.59 -8.43 6.87
C LEU A 276 13.58 -7.42 6.31
N GLY A 277 13.38 -7.36 5.00
CA GLY A 277 12.38 -6.46 4.42
C GLY A 277 10.94 -6.83 4.75
N LEU A 278 10.62 -8.13 4.83
CA LEU A 278 9.28 -8.57 5.27
C LEU A 278 9.05 -8.31 6.77
N GLN A 279 10.07 -8.48 7.62
CA GLN A 279 10.01 -8.05 9.03
C GLN A 279 9.82 -6.53 9.14
N GLN A 280 10.53 -5.75 8.31
CA GLN A 280 10.39 -4.29 8.25
C GLN A 280 8.95 -3.87 7.93
N MET A 281 8.33 -4.57 6.96
CA MET A 281 6.94 -4.33 6.60
C MET A 281 5.99 -4.63 7.76
N LEU A 282 6.15 -5.76 8.45
CA LEU A 282 5.28 -6.09 9.59
C LEU A 282 5.45 -5.11 10.75
N ARG A 283 6.69 -4.72 11.10
CA ARG A 283 6.97 -3.77 12.19
C ARG A 283 6.26 -2.44 12.02
N THR A 284 6.11 -2.02 10.77
CA THR A 284 5.49 -0.74 10.42
C THR A 284 4.02 -0.87 10.03
N TRP A 285 3.40 -2.05 10.22
CA TRP A 285 1.97 -2.28 9.95
C TRP A 285 1.07 -1.78 11.09
N PRO A 286 0.08 -0.91 10.82
CA PRO A 286 -0.92 -0.52 11.81
C PRO A 286 -1.90 -1.69 12.04
N SER A 287 -1.61 -2.47 13.07
CA SER A 287 -2.28 -3.73 13.42
C SER A 287 -3.37 -3.53 14.48
N VAL A 288 -4.00 -4.63 14.92
CA VAL A 288 -4.95 -4.70 16.06
C VAL A 288 -4.28 -4.58 17.44
N GLN A 289 -2.98 -4.34 17.48
CA GLN A 289 -2.21 -4.15 18.70
C GLN A 289 -0.90 -3.42 18.39
N SER A 290 -0.29 -2.84 19.44
CA SER A 290 0.96 -2.13 19.28
C SER A 290 2.06 -3.16 19.01
N ASN A 291 2.90 -2.90 18.02
CA ASN A 291 3.93 -3.83 17.59
C ASN A 291 5.06 -3.93 18.64
N ASN A 292 4.86 -4.70 19.71
CA ASN A 292 5.94 -5.17 20.57
C ASN A 292 6.43 -6.54 20.07
N PHE A 293 7.33 -6.50 19.09
CA PHE A 293 7.78 -7.72 18.44
C PHE A 293 8.66 -8.58 19.34
N ALA A 294 9.10 -8.14 20.53
CA ALA A 294 9.76 -8.98 21.52
C ALA A 294 8.82 -10.05 22.11
N ASN A 295 7.51 -9.80 22.11
CA ASN A 295 6.50 -10.77 22.52
C ASN A 295 6.05 -11.61 21.30
N THR A 296 6.19 -12.94 21.42
CA THR A 296 5.84 -13.90 20.36
C THR A 296 4.36 -13.88 20.01
N ASP A 297 3.47 -13.73 21.00
CA ASP A 297 2.03 -13.67 20.80
C ASP A 297 1.64 -12.36 20.10
N THR A 298 2.23 -11.24 20.50
CA THR A 298 2.06 -9.96 19.80
C THR A 298 2.59 -10.03 18.36
N TYR A 299 3.69 -10.74 18.12
CA TYR A 299 4.13 -10.96 16.75
C TYR A 299 3.13 -11.80 15.96
N ARG A 300 2.68 -12.94 16.52
CA ARG A 300 1.73 -13.85 15.90
C ARG A 300 0.41 -13.15 15.57
N GLU A 301 -0.17 -12.42 16.51
CA GLU A 301 -1.43 -11.70 16.30
C GLU A 301 -1.30 -10.60 15.23
N THR A 302 -0.12 -10.00 15.08
CA THR A 302 0.15 -9.06 13.98
C THR A 302 0.21 -9.75 12.62
N VAL A 303 0.83 -10.95 12.56
CA VAL A 303 0.82 -11.77 11.34
C VAL A 303 -0.60 -12.22 11.00
N LEU A 304 -1.39 -12.64 11.99
CA LEU A 304 -2.78 -13.06 11.80
C LEU A 304 -3.64 -11.89 11.31
N ASP A 305 -3.53 -10.71 11.91
CA ASP A 305 -4.22 -9.51 11.42
C ASP A 305 -3.76 -9.12 10.00
N PHE A 306 -2.48 -9.25 9.69
CA PHE A 306 -1.98 -8.93 8.35
C PHE A 306 -2.57 -9.87 7.28
N LEU A 307 -2.58 -11.19 7.54
CA LEU A 307 -3.01 -12.20 6.56
C LEU A 307 -4.52 -12.42 6.53
N CYS A 308 -5.22 -12.29 7.66
CA CYS A 308 -6.64 -12.60 7.70
C CYS A 308 -7.51 -11.38 7.37
N PRO A 309 -8.53 -11.55 6.52
CA PRO A 309 -9.51 -10.50 6.25
C PRO A 309 -10.39 -10.24 7.49
N ARG A 310 -10.87 -9.00 7.62
CA ARG A 310 -11.80 -8.58 8.67
C ARG A 310 -13.06 -8.02 8.01
N LEU A 311 -14.21 -8.61 8.33
CA LEU A 311 -15.54 -8.21 7.86
C LEU A 311 -16.47 -8.05 9.08
N ALA A 312 -17.68 -7.53 8.87
CA ALA A 312 -18.68 -7.28 9.92
C ALA A 312 -18.89 -8.47 10.85
N GLY A 313 -18.93 -9.68 10.29
CA GLY A 313 -18.97 -10.92 11.06
C GLY A 313 -17.56 -11.43 11.38
N HIS A 314 -17.33 -11.81 12.64
CA HIS A 314 -16.08 -12.47 13.05
C HIS A 314 -15.84 -13.80 12.31
N SER A 315 -16.86 -14.38 11.68
CA SER A 315 -16.79 -15.70 11.04
C SER A 315 -15.70 -15.81 9.98
N VAL A 316 -15.48 -14.79 9.13
CA VAL A 316 -14.48 -14.85 8.06
C VAL A 316 -13.05 -14.76 8.61
N SER A 317 -12.81 -13.81 9.53
CA SER A 317 -11.53 -13.70 10.24
C SER A 317 -11.22 -14.97 11.03
N GLN A 318 -12.22 -15.51 11.73
CA GLN A 318 -12.09 -16.73 12.51
C GLN A 318 -11.81 -17.95 11.64
N LYS A 319 -12.52 -18.12 10.51
CA LYS A 319 -12.25 -19.20 9.54
C LYS A 319 -10.81 -19.12 9.01
N CYS A 320 -10.33 -17.92 8.67
CA CYS A 320 -8.93 -17.74 8.27
C CYS A 320 -7.96 -18.15 9.38
N ARG A 321 -8.20 -17.72 10.62
CA ARG A 321 -7.38 -18.11 11.78
C ARG A 321 -7.43 -19.63 12.04
N ASN A 322 -8.59 -20.25 11.90
CA ASN A 322 -8.75 -21.70 12.04
C ASN A 322 -7.94 -22.44 10.98
N VAL A 323 -7.96 -21.98 9.72
CA VAL A 323 -7.12 -22.52 8.64
C VAL A 323 -5.64 -22.45 8.99
N LEU A 324 -5.18 -21.30 9.50
CA LEU A 324 -3.79 -21.13 9.94
C LEU A 324 -3.42 -22.00 11.15
N ASN A 325 -4.42 -22.46 11.91
CA ASN A 325 -4.27 -23.42 13.00
C ASN A 325 -4.50 -24.88 12.55
N GLY A 326 -4.67 -25.14 11.25
CA GLY A 326 -4.72 -26.48 10.67
C GLY A 326 -6.11 -27.00 10.29
N THR A 327 -7.17 -26.19 10.40
CA THR A 327 -8.49 -26.62 9.92
C THR A 327 -8.62 -26.51 8.40
N ARG A 328 -9.48 -27.34 7.81
CA ARG A 328 -9.79 -27.32 6.37
C ARG A 328 -11.11 -26.59 6.15
N GLU A 329 -11.03 -25.27 6.04
CA GLU A 329 -12.19 -24.40 5.81
C GLU A 329 -11.89 -23.46 4.64
N SER A 330 -12.93 -23.04 3.90
CA SER A 330 -12.78 -21.93 2.95
C SER A 330 -13.26 -20.64 3.61
N PHE A 331 -12.43 -19.60 3.52
CA PHE A 331 -12.77 -18.25 3.98
C PHE A 331 -12.80 -17.24 2.83
N PHE A 332 -12.09 -17.47 1.73
CA PHE A 332 -12.08 -16.60 0.55
C PHE A 332 -13.28 -16.86 -0.36
N PHE A 333 -13.93 -15.80 -0.84
CA PHE A 333 -15.13 -15.91 -1.68
C PHE A 333 -14.79 -16.02 -3.17
N GLY A 334 -14.00 -17.03 -3.54
CA GLY A 334 -13.58 -17.31 -4.90
C GLY A 334 -12.48 -18.37 -4.96
N LYS A 335 -11.85 -18.55 -6.13
CA LYS A 335 -10.72 -19.47 -6.29
C LYS A 335 -9.45 -18.86 -5.70
N GLN A 336 -8.69 -19.64 -4.93
CA GLN A 336 -7.41 -19.19 -4.41
C GLN A 336 -6.27 -19.61 -5.33
N MET A 337 -5.40 -18.65 -5.66
CA MET A 337 -4.25 -18.88 -6.53
C MET A 337 -3.12 -19.59 -5.81
N ARG A 338 -2.40 -20.46 -6.52
CA ARG A 338 -1.07 -20.91 -6.09
C ARG A 338 -0.04 -19.83 -6.40
N CYS A 339 0.69 -19.42 -5.38
CA CYS A 339 1.80 -18.49 -5.53
C CYS A 339 3.08 -18.99 -4.83
N HIS A 340 4.20 -18.59 -5.42
CA HIS A 340 5.54 -18.73 -4.91
C HIS A 340 6.13 -17.35 -4.60
N LEU A 341 7.37 -17.31 -4.11
CA LEU A 341 8.09 -16.03 -3.93
C LEU A 341 8.46 -15.35 -5.26
N SER A 342 8.50 -16.09 -6.37
CA SER A 342 8.84 -15.57 -7.70
C SER A 342 7.63 -15.10 -8.52
N GLY A 343 6.41 -15.52 -8.18
CA GLY A 343 5.22 -15.25 -8.98
C GLY A 343 4.04 -16.15 -8.61
N CYS A 344 2.97 -16.09 -9.40
CA CYS A 344 1.76 -16.89 -9.20
C CYS A 344 1.33 -17.61 -10.48
N GLU A 345 0.56 -18.68 -10.32
CA GLU A 345 -0.01 -19.46 -11.43
C GLU A 345 -1.38 -18.91 -11.81
N PHE A 346 -1.51 -18.40 -13.04
CA PHE A 346 -2.78 -17.97 -13.63
C PHE A 346 -2.71 -17.93 -15.16
N GLN A 347 -3.87 -17.89 -15.79
CA GLN A 347 -4.03 -17.64 -17.21
C GLN A 347 -4.69 -16.29 -17.43
N ALA A 348 -4.17 -15.52 -18.38
CA ALA A 348 -4.77 -14.27 -18.83
C ALA A 348 -5.49 -14.52 -20.17
N ILE A 349 -6.81 -14.39 -20.17
CA ILE A 349 -7.66 -14.63 -21.33
C ILE A 349 -8.21 -13.28 -21.79
N GLN A 350 -7.90 -12.90 -23.02
CA GLN A 350 -8.51 -11.73 -23.64
C GLN A 350 -9.90 -12.11 -24.16
N THR A 351 -10.93 -11.41 -23.70
CA THR A 351 -12.32 -11.67 -24.09
C THR A 351 -12.72 -10.81 -25.28
N GLN A 352 -13.76 -11.25 -26.02
CA GLN A 352 -14.36 -10.44 -27.08
C GLN A 352 -14.88 -9.13 -26.46
N GLY A 353 -14.39 -7.98 -26.94
CA GLY A 353 -14.66 -6.66 -26.35
C GLY A 353 -13.48 -6.03 -25.61
N GLY A 354 -12.31 -6.70 -25.55
CA GLY A 354 -11.07 -6.10 -25.04
C GLY A 354 -10.89 -6.18 -23.52
N ASN A 355 -11.86 -6.73 -22.79
CA ASN A 355 -11.72 -7.05 -21.37
C ASN A 355 -10.78 -8.23 -21.18
N VAL A 356 -10.06 -8.24 -20.06
CA VAL A 356 -9.17 -9.36 -19.70
C VAL A 356 -9.71 -10.09 -18.48
N THR A 357 -9.67 -11.42 -18.58
CA THR A 357 -10.03 -12.35 -17.52
C THR A 357 -8.80 -13.03 -16.98
N PHE A 358 -8.68 -13.10 -15.65
CA PHE A 358 -7.66 -13.92 -14.99
C PHE A 358 -8.31 -15.10 -14.30
N ASP A 359 -7.79 -16.30 -14.53
CA ASP A 359 -8.29 -17.53 -13.91
C ASP A 359 -7.16 -18.48 -13.52
N SER A 360 -7.43 -19.35 -12.56
CA SER A 360 -6.56 -20.43 -12.13
C SER A 360 -7.41 -21.60 -11.61
N PRO A 361 -6.84 -22.82 -11.51
CA PRO A 361 -7.40 -23.82 -10.60
C PRO A 361 -7.53 -23.23 -9.18
N ASP A 362 -8.48 -23.74 -8.40
CA ASP A 362 -8.56 -23.41 -6.98
C ASP A 362 -7.57 -24.29 -6.20
N TYR A 363 -6.54 -23.65 -5.63
CA TYR A 363 -5.52 -24.32 -4.84
C TYR A 363 -5.82 -24.26 -3.33
N GLY A 364 -7.01 -23.77 -2.96
CA GLY A 364 -7.41 -23.60 -1.57
C GLY A 364 -6.41 -22.76 -0.77
N ASN A 365 -6.18 -23.14 0.48
CA ASN A 365 -5.38 -22.32 1.40
C ASN A 365 -3.86 -22.52 1.30
N GLU A 366 -3.36 -23.22 0.27
CA GLU A 366 -1.93 -23.57 0.15
C GLU A 366 -1.03 -22.34 0.23
N THR A 367 -1.35 -21.28 -0.52
CA THR A 367 -0.57 -20.04 -0.54
C THR A 367 -0.64 -19.30 0.80
N LEU A 368 -1.81 -19.25 1.45
CA LEU A 368 -1.97 -18.64 2.77
C LEU A 368 -1.07 -19.34 3.81
N LEU A 369 -1.07 -20.67 3.84
CA LEU A 369 -0.28 -21.46 4.80
C LEU A 369 1.22 -21.23 4.59
N LYS A 370 1.69 -21.20 3.33
CA LYS A 370 3.09 -20.89 3.00
C LYS A 370 3.47 -19.47 3.41
N GLU A 371 2.59 -18.50 3.19
CA GLU A 371 2.83 -17.11 3.58
C GLU A 371 2.90 -16.97 5.11
N TYR A 372 2.01 -17.64 5.84
CA TYR A 372 2.03 -17.68 7.30
C TYR A 372 3.31 -18.33 7.83
N GLN A 373 3.72 -19.48 7.27
CA GLN A 373 4.97 -20.14 7.64
C GLN A 373 6.19 -19.25 7.39
N LEU A 374 6.21 -18.52 6.27
CA LEU A 374 7.26 -17.55 5.97
C LEU A 374 7.38 -16.51 7.08
N TYR A 375 6.27 -15.86 7.47
CA TYR A 375 6.26 -14.86 8.52
C TYR A 375 6.57 -15.44 9.91
N MET A 376 6.08 -16.63 10.23
CA MET A 376 6.32 -17.24 11.54
C MET A 376 7.75 -17.79 11.69
N GLY A 377 8.38 -18.22 10.59
CA GLY A 377 9.79 -18.65 10.58
C GLY A 377 10.77 -17.55 10.98
N PHE A 378 10.33 -16.29 10.99
CA PHE A 378 11.12 -15.15 11.44
C PHE A 378 11.33 -15.10 12.95
N LEU A 379 10.47 -15.77 13.73
CA LEU A 379 10.60 -15.87 15.19
C LEU A 379 11.67 -16.89 15.59
N GLN A 380 11.81 -17.97 14.83
CA GLN A 380 12.72 -19.09 15.14
C GLN A 380 14.21 -18.75 14.91
N ARG A 381 14.51 -17.60 14.28
CA ARG A 381 15.87 -17.16 13.91
C ARG A 381 16.31 -15.88 14.63
N ARG A 382 15.63 -15.51 15.72
CA ARG A 382 16.13 -14.52 16.68
C ARG A 382 16.96 -15.24 17.73
#